data_AF-A0A8H4T5H8-F1
#
_entry.id   AF-A0A8H4T5H8-F1
#
_cell.length_a   1.000
_cell.length_b   1.000
_cell.length_c   1.000
_cell.angle_alpha   90.00
_cell.angle_beta   90.00
_cell.angle_gamma   90.00
#
_symmetry.space_group_name_H-M   'P 1'
#
loop_
_entity.id
_entity.type
_entity.pdbx_description
1 polymer ?
#
loop_
_entity_poly.entity_id
_entity_poly.type
_entity_poly.pdbx_seq_one_letter_code
_entity_poly.pdbx_strand_id
1 'polypeptide(L)'
;MEQYDVVVVGLSALGSAAVYQASIKGAKVVGFESFELGHNLIYGAPEFVALASTKHSLQTTSSPVGSGKAGQDAGRNGMDLEERTWWPSERLSNELNEFLDALAPKRGEELRTITCLYTITPDRQFIISELEKHKDFILALGNAHAFKFAPAIGRVTAELALDGKTTDDISRFGFPKTPCWDGYKQGNG
;
A
#
# COMPACT_ATOMS: atom_id res chain seq x y z
N MET A 1 13.44 32.36 -7.73
CA MET A 1 12.48 31.24 -7.64
C MET A 1 13.32 29.97 -7.65
N GLU A 2 13.20 29.12 -6.63
CA GLU A 2 13.94 27.85 -6.61
C GLU A 2 13.43 26.93 -7.72
N GLN A 3 14.34 26.23 -8.40
CA GLN A 3 14.03 25.24 -9.44
C GLN A 3 14.33 23.84 -8.89
N TYR A 4 13.41 22.92 -9.17
CA TYR A 4 13.48 21.51 -8.80
C TYR A 4 13.45 20.66 -10.07
N ASP A 5 14.21 19.57 -10.07
CA ASP A 5 14.28 18.63 -11.20
C ASP A 5 13.08 17.69 -11.20
N VAL A 6 12.60 17.30 -10.01
CA VAL A 6 11.46 16.39 -9.82
C VAL A 6 10.56 16.87 -8.69
N VAL A 7 9.25 16.80 -8.92
CA VAL A 7 8.22 17.00 -7.92
C VAL A 7 7.51 15.67 -7.68
N VAL A 8 7.43 15.24 -6.41
CA VAL A 8 6.66 14.04 -6.03
C VAL A 8 5.45 14.47 -5.23
N VAL A 9 4.26 14.07 -5.67
CA VAL A 9 3.00 14.34 -4.98
C VAL A 9 2.49 13.02 -4.39
N GLY A 10 2.37 12.97 -3.06
CA GLY A 10 2.09 11.78 -2.27
C GLY A 10 3.37 11.06 -1.84
N LEU A 11 3.66 11.05 -0.53
CA LEU A 11 4.81 10.42 0.11
C LEU A 11 4.41 9.14 0.85
N SER A 12 3.60 8.32 0.19
CA SER A 12 3.45 6.91 0.57
C SER A 12 4.77 6.15 0.40
N ALA A 13 4.79 4.85 0.73
CA ALA A 13 5.99 4.01 0.54
C ALA A 13 6.59 4.12 -0.88
N LEU A 14 5.76 4.24 -1.92
CA LEU A 14 6.21 4.38 -3.31
C LEU A 14 6.79 5.78 -3.56
N GLY A 15 6.10 6.82 -3.10
CA GLY A 15 6.52 8.21 -3.29
C GLY A 15 7.80 8.55 -2.52
N SER A 16 7.90 8.12 -1.26
CA SER A 16 9.14 8.27 -0.48
C SER A 16 10.31 7.50 -1.13
N ALA A 17 10.05 6.31 -1.68
CA ALA A 17 11.07 5.58 -2.42
C ALA A 17 11.49 6.33 -3.70
N ALA A 18 10.55 6.95 -4.42
CA ALA A 18 10.87 7.77 -5.59
C ALA A 18 11.72 9.00 -5.23
N VAL A 19 11.36 9.73 -4.16
CA VAL A 19 12.16 10.86 -3.65
C VAL A 19 13.57 10.39 -3.29
N TYR A 20 13.69 9.28 -2.57
CA TYR A 20 14.97 8.70 -2.18
C TYR A 20 15.83 8.36 -3.39
N GLN A 21 15.26 7.68 -4.38
CA GLN A 21 15.98 7.25 -5.59
C GLN A 21 16.39 8.44 -6.47
N ALA A 22 15.51 9.42 -6.66
CA ALA A 22 15.84 10.65 -7.37
C ALA A 22 16.95 11.44 -6.65
N SER A 23 16.91 11.49 -5.32
CA SER A 23 17.94 12.14 -4.50
C SER A 23 19.31 11.45 -4.60
N ILE A 24 19.34 10.11 -4.62
CA ILE A 24 20.60 9.35 -4.85
C ILE A 24 21.22 9.71 -6.20
N LYS A 25 20.39 9.97 -7.22
CA LYS A 25 20.86 10.40 -8.55
C LYS A 25 21.32 11.87 -8.59
N GLY A 26 21.29 12.58 -7.47
CA GLY A 26 21.74 13.97 -7.35
C GLY A 26 20.71 15.02 -7.79
N ALA A 27 19.46 14.60 -8.02
CA ALA A 27 18.39 15.52 -8.40
C ALA A 27 17.94 16.41 -7.21
N LYS A 28 17.55 17.64 -7.50
CA LYS A 28 16.82 18.50 -6.57
C LYS A 28 15.36 18.10 -6.57
N VAL A 29 14.92 17.43 -5.51
CA VAL A 29 13.57 16.88 -5.40
C VAL A 29 12.78 17.60 -4.32
N VAL A 30 11.51 17.89 -4.61
CA VAL A 30 10.53 18.32 -3.61
C VAL A 30 9.40 17.31 -3.52
N GLY A 31 9.01 16.97 -2.29
CA GLY A 31 7.91 16.07 -1.99
C GLY A 31 6.76 16.81 -1.31
N PHE A 32 5.54 16.56 -1.77
CA PHE A 32 4.31 17.05 -1.12
C PHE A 32 3.52 15.87 -0.54
N GLU A 33 3.10 16.00 0.71
CA GLU A 33 2.23 15.05 1.38
C GLU A 33 1.06 15.81 2.00
N SER A 34 -0.15 15.27 1.83
CA SER A 34 -1.38 15.84 2.38
C SER A 34 -1.49 15.59 3.89
N PHE A 35 -0.73 14.63 4.42
CA PHE A 35 -0.66 14.34 5.83
C PHE A 35 0.67 14.84 6.47
N GLU A 36 0.65 15.34 7.71
CA GLU A 36 1.85 15.71 8.51
C GLU A 36 2.97 14.63 8.61
N LEU A 37 4.13 14.96 9.17
CA LEU A 37 5.21 13.97 9.35
C LEU A 37 5.00 13.20 10.67
N GLY A 38 5.03 11.86 10.62
CA GLY A 38 5.03 11.03 11.83
C GLY A 38 3.65 10.76 12.45
N HIS A 39 2.60 10.66 11.64
CA HIS A 39 1.25 10.34 12.12
C HIS A 39 1.19 9.16 13.08
N ASN A 40 0.49 9.39 14.19
CA ASN A 40 0.22 8.37 15.21
C ASN A 40 -0.78 7.28 14.74
N LEU A 41 -1.34 7.42 13.52
CA LEU A 41 -2.33 6.53 12.92
C LEU A 41 -1.88 6.09 11.53
N ILE A 42 -1.86 4.78 11.27
CA ILE A 42 -1.63 4.21 9.94
C ILE A 42 -2.98 4.17 9.22
N TYR A 43 -3.04 4.65 7.98
CA TYR A 43 -4.28 4.95 7.29
C TYR A 43 -4.74 3.85 6.26
N GLY A 44 -5.87 3.13 6.47
CA GLY A 44 -6.89 2.87 5.41
C GLY A 44 -7.97 1.72 5.52
N ALA A 45 -8.58 1.12 4.46
CA ALA A 45 -9.31 -0.20 4.37
C ALA A 45 -9.21 -0.95 2.96
N PRO A 46 -9.04 -2.29 2.84
CA PRO A 46 -9.58 -3.33 3.69
C PRO A 46 -8.51 -3.95 4.59
N GLU A 47 -8.72 -3.68 5.88
CA GLU A 47 -8.37 -4.50 7.05
C GLU A 47 -7.08 -5.34 7.05
N PHE A 48 -6.15 -4.90 7.91
CA PHE A 48 -5.14 -5.76 8.48
C PHE A 48 -5.47 -6.01 9.96
N VAL A 49 -5.70 -7.26 10.36
CA VAL A 49 -5.65 -7.60 11.79
C VAL A 49 -4.18 -7.91 12.14
N ALA A 50 -3.51 -7.00 12.83
CA ALA A 50 -2.15 -7.24 13.32
C ALA A 50 -2.20 -8.16 14.56
N LEU A 51 -2.26 -9.48 14.33
CA LEU A 51 -2.22 -10.48 15.39
C LEU A 51 -0.79 -10.81 15.84
N ALA A 52 -0.48 -10.56 17.12
CA ALA A 52 0.83 -10.81 17.67
C ALA A 52 0.83 -11.64 18.98
N SER A 53 0.90 -12.96 18.76
CA SER A 53 1.84 -13.92 19.37
C SER A 53 1.69 -14.47 20.79
N THR A 54 2.00 -15.77 20.82
CA THR A 54 1.99 -16.79 21.86
C THR A 54 2.71 -16.43 23.15
N LYS A 55 2.07 -16.77 24.29
CA LYS A 55 2.76 -17.18 25.52
C LYS A 55 2.63 -18.70 25.70
N HIS A 56 3.61 -19.48 25.23
CA HIS A 56 4.35 -20.47 26.05
C HIS A 56 5.31 -21.38 25.26
N SER A 57 6.59 -21.29 25.64
CA SER A 57 7.65 -22.30 25.71
C SER A 57 7.82 -23.35 24.59
N LEU A 58 8.76 -23.08 23.68
CA LEU A 58 9.80 -24.04 23.32
C LEU A 58 11.14 -23.32 23.48
N GLN A 59 11.78 -23.55 24.63
CA GLN A 59 13.13 -23.08 24.90
C GLN A 59 14.11 -23.83 23.98
N THR A 60 14.69 -23.12 23.01
CA THR A 60 16.13 -23.19 22.70
C THR A 60 16.57 -21.85 22.10
N THR A 61 17.43 -21.14 22.85
CA THR A 61 18.34 -20.05 22.43
C THR A 61 17.75 -18.76 21.81
N SER A 62 17.59 -17.76 22.71
CA SER A 62 17.81 -16.31 22.54
C SER A 62 16.95 -15.43 21.59
N SER A 63 15.62 -15.46 21.73
CA SER A 63 14.80 -14.23 21.61
C SER A 63 13.38 -14.40 22.19
N PRO A 64 12.86 -13.50 23.03
CA PRO A 64 11.54 -13.63 23.63
C PRO A 64 10.46 -12.97 22.76
N VAL A 65 9.42 -13.72 22.40
CA VAL A 65 8.15 -13.28 21.79
C VAL A 65 8.26 -12.69 20.37
N GLY A 66 8.05 -13.49 19.33
CA GLY A 66 7.95 -12.98 17.96
C GLY A 66 6.52 -12.55 17.62
N SER A 67 6.27 -11.26 17.37
CA SER A 67 4.97 -10.76 16.93
C SER A 67 4.66 -11.14 15.47
N GLY A 68 3.39 -11.41 15.16
CA GLY A 68 2.90 -11.67 13.81
C GLY A 68 2.12 -10.46 13.28
N LYS A 69 1.87 -10.47 11.97
CA LYS A 69 0.85 -9.62 11.35
C LYS A 69 0.05 -10.50 10.41
N ALA A 70 -1.27 -10.49 10.57
CA ALA A 70 -2.20 -11.12 9.66
C ALA A 70 -2.99 -10.04 8.89
N GLY A 71 -3.66 -10.45 7.84
CA GLY A 71 -4.48 -9.55 7.03
C GLY A 71 -5.20 -10.34 5.98
N GLN A 72 -6.40 -9.89 5.64
CA GLN A 72 -7.21 -10.50 4.60
C GLN A 72 -7.07 -9.66 3.34
N ASP A 73 -6.59 -10.27 2.25
CA ASP A 73 -6.55 -9.57 0.97
C ASP A 73 -7.97 -9.30 0.48
N ALA A 74 -8.23 -8.04 0.12
CA ALA A 74 -9.46 -7.59 -0.51
C ALA A 74 -10.74 -8.14 0.15
N GLY A 75 -10.99 -7.81 1.42
CA GLY A 75 -12.19 -8.19 2.19
C GLY A 75 -13.54 -7.70 1.64
N ARG A 76 -13.55 -7.19 0.39
CA ARG A 76 -14.72 -6.68 -0.37
C ARG A 76 -15.59 -5.72 0.44
N ASN A 77 -14.97 -4.99 1.36
CA ASN A 77 -15.60 -3.94 2.15
C ASN A 77 -15.38 -2.61 1.43
N GLY A 78 -16.04 -2.45 0.28
CA GLY A 78 -15.97 -1.23 -0.51
C GLY A 78 -16.49 -0.03 0.28
N MET A 79 -15.80 1.09 0.18
CA MET A 79 -16.12 2.29 0.93
C MET A 79 -15.65 3.51 0.13
N ASP A 80 -16.49 4.53 0.06
CA ASP A 80 -16.10 5.81 -0.52
C ASP A 80 -15.12 6.52 0.43
N LEU A 81 -14.21 7.32 -0.13
CA LEU A 81 -13.16 7.98 0.66
C LEU A 81 -13.74 8.89 1.76
N GLU A 82 -14.89 9.52 1.50
CA GLU A 82 -15.57 10.39 2.47
C GLU A 82 -16.29 9.60 3.57
N GLU A 83 -16.68 8.35 3.28
CA GLU A 83 -17.39 7.47 4.21
C GLU A 83 -16.44 6.60 5.04
N ARG A 84 -15.14 6.88 4.94
CA ARG A 84 -14.08 6.11 5.57
C ARG A 84 -14.25 5.96 7.09
N THR A 85 -14.28 4.73 7.57
CA THR A 85 -14.24 4.41 9.00
C THR A 85 -12.83 4.07 9.51
N TRP A 86 -12.61 4.30 10.81
CA TRP A 86 -11.39 3.94 11.54
C TRP A 86 -11.57 2.70 12.42
N TRP A 87 -12.78 2.14 12.40
CA TRP A 87 -13.16 1.03 13.24
C TRP A 87 -13.12 -0.27 12.42
N PRO A 88 -12.54 -1.36 12.95
CA PRO A 88 -12.54 -2.64 12.27
C PRO A 88 -13.97 -3.16 12.04
N SER A 89 -14.21 -3.82 10.91
CA SER A 89 -15.47 -4.55 10.69
C SER A 89 -15.48 -5.80 11.56
N GLU A 90 -16.54 -5.96 12.35
CA GLU A 90 -16.77 -7.16 13.14
C GLU A 90 -16.81 -8.42 12.27
N ARG A 91 -17.47 -8.34 11.11
CA ARG A 91 -17.56 -9.45 10.15
C ARG A 91 -16.19 -9.93 9.69
N LEU A 92 -15.36 -9.02 9.19
CA LEU A 92 -14.03 -9.36 8.67
C LEU A 92 -13.05 -9.76 9.78
N SER A 93 -13.19 -9.16 10.97
CA SER A 93 -12.41 -9.58 12.15
C SER A 93 -12.74 -11.03 12.53
N ASN A 94 -14.02 -11.42 12.49
CA ASN A 94 -14.43 -12.79 12.75
C ASN A 94 -13.92 -13.76 11.68
N GLU A 95 -14.06 -13.42 10.40
CA GLU A 95 -13.55 -14.22 9.27
C GLU A 95 -12.05 -14.51 9.39
N LEU A 96 -11.25 -13.48 9.71
CA LEU A 96 -9.81 -13.64 9.85
C LEU A 96 -9.45 -14.43 11.12
N ASN A 97 -10.17 -14.23 12.23
CA ASN A 97 -9.94 -15.00 13.45
C ASN A 97 -10.23 -16.50 13.23
N GLU A 98 -11.34 -16.85 12.59
CA GLU A 98 -11.69 -18.23 12.24
C GLU A 98 -10.61 -18.88 11.36
N PHE A 99 -10.14 -18.17 10.32
CA PHE A 99 -9.05 -18.65 9.47
C PHE A 99 -7.77 -18.92 10.28
N LEU A 100 -7.42 -18.02 11.18
CA LEU A 100 -6.22 -18.16 12.00
C LEU A 100 -6.38 -19.21 13.09
N ASP A 101 -7.59 -19.48 13.58
CA ASP A 101 -7.85 -20.55 14.55
C ASP A 101 -7.61 -21.91 13.89
N ALA A 102 -8.00 -22.04 12.62
CA ALA A 102 -7.72 -23.22 11.83
C ALA A 102 -6.22 -23.36 11.49
N LEU A 103 -5.56 -22.27 11.09
CA LEU A 103 -4.16 -22.30 10.64
C LEU A 103 -3.15 -22.38 11.78
N ALA A 104 -3.41 -21.66 12.87
CA ALA A 104 -2.52 -21.52 14.02
C ALA A 104 -3.33 -21.60 15.33
N PRO A 105 -3.80 -22.80 15.75
CA PRO A 105 -4.64 -22.97 16.94
C PRO A 105 -3.98 -22.53 18.26
N LYS A 106 -2.65 -22.38 18.26
CA LYS A 106 -1.89 -21.90 19.42
C LYS A 106 -1.54 -20.41 19.32
N ARG A 107 -2.14 -19.61 18.42
CA ARG A 107 -1.83 -18.18 18.32
C ARG A 107 -2.08 -17.47 19.65
N GLY A 108 -1.32 -16.42 19.91
CA GLY A 108 -1.56 -15.57 21.08
C GLY A 108 -2.72 -14.61 20.86
N GLU A 109 -2.94 -13.75 21.86
CA GLU A 109 -4.01 -12.76 21.85
C GLU A 109 -3.79 -11.68 20.77
N GLU A 110 -4.89 -11.08 20.34
CA GLU A 110 -4.86 -9.91 19.47
C GLU A 110 -4.25 -8.73 20.23
N LEU A 111 -3.16 -8.16 19.71
CA LEU A 111 -2.55 -6.97 20.31
C LEU A 111 -3.18 -5.69 19.78
N ARG A 112 -3.47 -5.64 18.48
CA ARG A 112 -4.00 -4.46 17.80
C ARG A 112 -4.62 -4.80 16.45
N THR A 113 -5.74 -4.15 16.13
CA THR A 113 -6.28 -4.13 14.77
C THR A 113 -6.15 -2.74 14.14
N ILE A 114 -5.81 -2.70 12.84
CA ILE A 114 -5.63 -1.47 12.07
C ILE A 114 -6.29 -1.64 10.70
N THR A 115 -7.10 -0.67 10.30
CA THR A 115 -7.65 -0.65 8.95
C THR A 115 -6.59 -0.08 7.96
N CYS A 116 -6.38 -0.65 6.74
CA CYS A 116 -5.46 -0.11 5.69
C CYS A 116 -6.03 -0.08 4.26
N LEU A 117 -5.79 0.97 3.45
CA LEU A 117 -6.54 1.30 2.21
C LEU A 117 -5.95 0.61 1.00
N TYR A 118 -6.80 0.02 0.17
CA TYR A 118 -6.42 -0.41 -1.17
C TYR A 118 -7.06 0.46 -2.23
N THR A 119 -6.24 0.92 -3.16
CA THR A 119 -6.70 1.41 -4.46
C THR A 119 -6.50 0.28 -5.46
N ILE A 120 -7.60 -0.39 -5.84
CA ILE A 120 -7.55 -1.59 -6.66
C ILE A 120 -7.96 -1.27 -8.09
N THR A 121 -7.06 -1.48 -9.05
CA THR A 121 -7.41 -1.51 -10.47
C THR A 121 -8.18 -2.79 -10.83
N PRO A 122 -9.04 -2.80 -11.87
CA PRO A 122 -9.88 -3.96 -12.20
C PRO A 122 -9.07 -5.22 -12.54
N ASP A 123 -7.88 -5.04 -13.12
CA ASP A 123 -6.93 -6.09 -13.49
C ASP A 123 -5.92 -6.44 -12.38
N ARG A 124 -6.04 -5.78 -11.21
CA ARG A 124 -5.14 -5.88 -10.06
C ARG A 124 -3.65 -5.57 -10.35
N GLN A 125 -3.36 -4.92 -11.49
CA GLN A 125 -2.02 -4.47 -11.86
C GLN A 125 -1.68 -3.12 -11.21
N PHE A 126 -0.41 -2.73 -11.32
CA PHE A 126 0.04 -1.38 -11.01
C PHE A 126 -0.21 -0.47 -12.20
N ILE A 127 -0.29 0.83 -11.95
CA ILE A 127 -0.16 1.85 -13.00
C ILE A 127 1.20 2.52 -12.78
N ILE A 128 2.07 2.43 -13.77
CA ILE A 128 3.35 3.13 -13.83
C ILE A 128 3.45 3.70 -15.24
N SER A 129 2.78 4.83 -15.45
CA SER A 129 2.61 5.40 -16.80
C SER A 129 2.49 6.92 -16.74
N GLU A 130 2.95 7.57 -17.80
CA GLU A 130 2.63 8.97 -18.06
C GLU A 130 1.13 9.18 -18.22
N LEU A 131 0.63 10.36 -17.85
CA LEU A 131 -0.74 10.76 -18.16
C LEU A 131 -0.87 11.03 -19.66
N GLU A 132 -2.00 10.63 -20.25
CA GLU A 132 -2.23 10.73 -21.70
C GLU A 132 -2.13 12.17 -22.22
N LYS A 133 -2.69 13.13 -21.47
CA LYS A 133 -2.71 14.57 -21.82
C LYS A 133 -1.53 15.37 -21.26
N HIS A 134 -0.79 14.83 -20.30
CA HIS A 134 0.28 15.52 -19.58
C HIS A 134 1.47 14.57 -19.42
N LYS A 135 2.31 14.54 -20.45
CA LYS A 135 3.43 13.58 -20.55
C LYS A 135 4.53 13.83 -19.52
N ASP A 136 4.60 15.05 -18.99
CA ASP A 136 5.50 15.42 -17.90
C ASP A 136 5.05 14.86 -16.53
N PHE A 137 3.89 14.22 -16.46
CA PHE A 137 3.34 13.64 -15.22
C PHE A 137 3.31 12.12 -15.31
N ILE A 138 4.01 11.47 -14.38
CA ILE A 138 4.00 10.01 -14.23
C ILE A 138 3.07 9.66 -13.07
N LEU A 139 2.07 8.82 -13.33
CA LEU A 139 1.25 8.20 -12.30
C LEU A 139 1.87 6.87 -11.88
N ALA A 140 2.30 6.79 -10.62
CA ALA A 140 2.73 5.56 -9.97
C ALA A 140 1.69 5.15 -8.91
N LEU A 141 0.73 4.33 -9.31
CA LEU A 141 -0.33 3.82 -8.45
C LEU A 141 -0.05 2.37 -8.05
N GLY A 142 0.20 2.17 -6.76
CA GLY A 142 0.36 0.87 -6.16
C GLY A 142 -0.99 0.24 -5.82
N ASN A 143 -1.18 -1.02 -6.23
CA ASN A 143 -2.30 -1.84 -5.79
C ASN A 143 -1.96 -2.47 -4.42
N ALA A 144 -2.92 -3.14 -3.77
CA ALA A 144 -2.81 -3.82 -2.47
C ALA A 144 -1.43 -4.43 -2.12
N HIS A 145 -0.83 -5.09 -3.12
CA HIS A 145 0.37 -5.89 -2.98
C HIS A 145 1.67 -5.14 -3.31
N ALA A 146 1.59 -3.83 -3.61
CA ALA A 146 2.69 -3.01 -4.10
C ALA A 146 3.80 -2.74 -3.06
N PHE A 147 3.50 -2.82 -1.76
CA PHE A 147 4.46 -2.45 -0.72
C PHE A 147 5.81 -3.19 -0.83
N LYS A 148 5.77 -4.50 -1.15
CA LYS A 148 7.00 -5.30 -1.31
C LYS A 148 7.87 -4.86 -2.50
N PHE A 149 7.28 -4.11 -3.43
CA PHE A 149 7.94 -3.58 -4.63
C PHE A 149 8.26 -2.09 -4.50
N ALA A 150 7.92 -1.44 -3.38
CA ALA A 150 8.09 0.01 -3.22
C ALA A 150 9.51 0.49 -3.57
N PRO A 151 10.62 -0.18 -3.18
CA PRO A 151 11.96 0.24 -3.60
C PRO A 151 12.18 0.17 -5.12
N ALA A 152 11.65 -0.87 -5.77
CA ALA A 152 11.79 -1.06 -7.22
C ALA A 152 10.91 -0.05 -7.99
N ILE A 153 9.66 0.12 -7.58
CA ILE A 153 8.74 1.12 -8.17
C ILE A 153 9.32 2.52 -8.00
N GLY A 154 9.81 2.87 -6.81
CA GLY A 154 10.45 4.16 -6.58
C GLY A 154 11.64 4.42 -7.50
N ARG A 155 12.48 3.40 -7.74
CA ARG A 155 13.61 3.51 -8.68
C ARG A 155 13.10 3.75 -10.10
N VAL A 156 12.19 2.90 -10.56
CA VAL A 156 11.59 3.00 -11.91
C VAL A 156 10.96 4.37 -12.12
N THR A 157 10.16 4.87 -11.18
CA THR A 157 9.52 6.18 -11.30
C THR A 157 10.54 7.32 -11.32
N ALA A 158 11.62 7.24 -10.53
CA ALA A 158 12.70 8.22 -10.57
C ALA A 158 13.49 8.19 -11.90
N GLU A 159 13.75 7.01 -12.45
CA GLU A 159 14.38 6.84 -13.77
C GLU A 159 13.51 7.40 -14.89
N LEU A 160 12.22 7.11 -14.88
CA LEU A 160 11.27 7.69 -15.84
C LEU A 160 11.24 9.22 -15.76
N ALA A 161 11.20 9.78 -14.54
CA ALA A 161 11.13 11.23 -14.35
C ALA A 161 12.41 11.97 -14.76
N LEU A 162 13.59 11.36 -14.53
CA LEU A 162 14.88 12.01 -14.75
C LEU A 162 15.52 11.67 -16.11
N ASP A 163 15.37 10.42 -16.56
CA ASP A 163 16.05 9.91 -17.76
C ASP A 163 15.08 9.65 -18.92
N GLY A 164 13.78 9.72 -18.69
CA GLY A 164 12.74 9.41 -19.68
C GLY A 164 12.60 7.92 -20.00
N LYS A 165 13.32 7.03 -19.29
CA LYS A 165 13.27 5.57 -19.50
C LYS A 165 13.77 4.81 -18.28
N THR A 166 13.38 3.55 -18.19
CA THR A 166 13.91 2.56 -17.24
C THR A 166 14.44 1.33 -18.00
N THR A 167 15.26 0.51 -17.33
CA THR A 167 15.69 -0.80 -17.86
C THR A 167 14.75 -1.94 -17.51
N ASP A 168 13.84 -1.74 -16.55
CA ASP A 168 12.83 -2.72 -16.17
C ASP A 168 11.71 -2.78 -17.22
N ASP A 169 11.21 -3.98 -17.54
CA ASP A 169 10.04 -4.14 -18.40
C ASP A 169 8.76 -3.79 -17.63
N ILE A 170 8.23 -2.60 -17.91
CA ILE A 170 6.99 -2.07 -17.34
C ILE A 170 5.84 -2.06 -18.34
N SER A 171 5.97 -2.71 -19.49
CA SER A 171 4.95 -2.70 -20.57
C SER A 171 3.56 -3.16 -20.14
N ARG A 172 3.48 -3.92 -19.03
CA ARG A 172 2.25 -4.42 -18.45
C ARG A 172 1.57 -3.45 -17.47
N PHE A 173 2.23 -2.36 -17.08
CA PHE A 173 1.77 -1.43 -16.03
C PHE A 173 1.25 -0.11 -16.61
N GLY A 174 0.34 -0.20 -17.57
CA GLY A 174 -0.36 0.95 -18.16
C GLY A 174 -1.71 1.24 -17.50
N PHE A 175 -2.42 2.25 -18.04
CA PHE A 175 -3.81 2.49 -17.66
C PHE A 175 -4.71 1.31 -18.11
N PRO A 176 -5.60 0.81 -17.24
CA PRO A 176 -6.54 -0.23 -17.63
C PRO A 176 -7.53 0.31 -18.66
N LYS A 177 -7.96 -0.55 -19.60
CA LYS A 177 -8.97 -0.18 -20.62
C LYS A 177 -10.37 0.00 -20.04
N THR A 178 -10.64 -0.68 -18.93
CA THR A 178 -11.87 -0.53 -18.14
C THR A 178 -11.64 0.47 -17.02
N PRO A 179 -12.61 1.35 -16.72
CA PRO A 179 -12.47 2.30 -15.61
C PRO A 179 -12.14 1.57 -14.31
N CYS A 180 -11.33 2.21 -13.47
CA CYS A 180 -10.97 1.65 -12.16
C CYS A 180 -12.15 1.55 -11.20
N TRP A 181 -13.28 2.17 -11.53
CA TRP A 181 -14.49 2.19 -10.74
C TRP A 181 -15.71 2.34 -11.64
N ASP A 182 -16.52 1.30 -11.75
CA ASP A 182 -17.84 1.32 -12.41
C ASP A 182 -19.00 1.32 -11.40
N GLY A 183 -18.71 1.67 -10.14
CA GLY A 183 -19.66 1.58 -9.04
C GLY A 183 -19.90 0.12 -8.64
N TYR A 184 -19.26 -0.32 -7.56
CA TYR A 184 -19.64 -1.56 -6.89
C TYR A 184 -20.99 -1.36 -6.18
N LYS A 185 -22.08 -1.27 -6.95
CA LYS A 185 -23.42 -1.57 -6.44
C LYS A 185 -23.60 -3.09 -6.43
N GLN A 186 -22.91 -3.78 -5.54
CA GLN A 186 -23.43 -5.03 -4.98
C GLN A 186 -24.01 -4.60 -3.63
N GLY A 187 -25.33 -4.46 -3.49
CA GLY A 187 -26.24 -5.59 -3.57
C GLY A 187 -26.23 -6.26 -2.21
N ASN A 188 -27.19 -5.85 -1.36
CA ASN A 188 -27.83 -6.56 -0.24
C ASN A 188 -28.83 -5.54 0.36
N GLY A 189 -30.16 -5.73 0.30
CA GLY A 189 -30.87 -7.01 0.28
C GLY A 189 -30.79 -7.64 1.64
#